data_AF-A0A7S4UKP3-F1
#
_entry.id   AF-A0A7S4UKP3-F1
#
_cell.length_a   1.000
_cell.length_b   1.000
_cell.length_c   1.000
_cell.angle_alpha   90.00
_cell.angle_beta   90.00
_cell.angle_gamma   90.00
#
_symmetry.space_group_name_H-M   'P 1'
#
loop_
_entity.id
_entity.type
_entity.pdbx_description
1 polymer ?
#
loop_
_entity_poly.entity_id
_entity_poly.type
_entity_poly.pdbx_seq_one_letter_code
_entity_poly.pdbx_strand_id
1 'polypeptide(L)'
;GNPGVAQASLSVDPKAVPDPLIAPMAAMQGSIAHDVQGQVARGLQVGWAATQDRAQAGWAVTREKAQAGWEVARERAYSGCVAARERVDTIREGKALLDRGGRAVEFAVLAKVAAREAAALDAGLGESAARAIAVLEDAATQLRAGREPAEGLPDGIGGIQDYEALAEAFEVRAATYRRLLDSLKALPPAPRMSAVEEDAARILQFKAGCHRAATKTLEGCEAVKERRCRSPCDSRQAWC
;
A
#
# COMPACT_ATOMS: atom_id res chain seq x y z
N GLY A 1 18.73 14.02 -12.54
CA GLY A 1 19.42 15.32 -12.54
C GLY A 1 20.65 15.17 -11.68
N ASN A 2 21.83 15.37 -12.26
CA ASN A 2 23.12 15.20 -11.59
C ASN A 2 23.71 16.61 -11.37
N PRO A 3 23.96 17.06 -10.14
CA PRO A 3 24.53 18.39 -9.91
C PRO A 3 26.02 18.38 -10.29
N GLY A 4 26.39 19.34 -11.12
CA GLY A 4 27.73 19.50 -11.69
C GLY A 4 28.82 19.73 -10.65
N VAL A 5 29.96 19.07 -10.88
CA VAL A 5 31.22 19.30 -10.18
C VAL A 5 31.86 20.56 -10.78
N ALA A 6 31.94 21.62 -9.99
CA ALA A 6 32.64 22.85 -10.36
C ALA A 6 34.17 22.63 -10.32
N GLN A 7 34.84 22.84 -11.45
CA GLN A 7 36.30 22.94 -11.52
C GLN A 7 36.73 24.36 -11.14
N ALA A 8 37.46 24.49 -10.03
CA ALA A 8 38.13 25.73 -9.66
C ALA A 8 39.53 25.76 -10.29
N SER A 9 39.73 26.64 -11.27
CA SER A 9 41.03 26.93 -11.88
C SER A 9 41.76 27.99 -11.05
N LEU A 10 42.80 27.60 -10.31
CA LEU A 10 43.71 28.54 -9.64
C LEU A 10 44.83 28.92 -10.62
N SER A 11 44.78 30.16 -11.09
CA SER A 11 45.84 30.84 -11.83
C SER A 11 46.88 31.35 -10.82
N VAL A 12 48.14 30.95 -10.97
CA VAL A 12 49.26 31.44 -10.13
C VAL A 12 50.21 32.25 -11.01
N ASP A 13 50.41 33.50 -10.60
CA ASP A 13 51.30 34.50 -11.21
C ASP A 13 52.78 34.10 -11.13
N PRO A 14 53.58 34.26 -12.21
CA PRO A 14 55.02 34.06 -12.16
C PRO A 14 55.75 35.42 -12.16
N LYS A 15 56.13 35.93 -10.98
CA LYS A 15 57.22 36.92 -10.88
C LYS A 15 57.71 37.11 -9.44
N ALA A 16 58.80 36.44 -9.10
CA ALA A 16 59.72 36.90 -8.07
C ALA A 16 61.12 36.38 -8.40
N VAL A 17 61.99 37.31 -8.80
CA VAL A 17 63.43 37.12 -8.97
C VAL A 17 64.06 37.19 -7.56
N PRO A 18 64.82 36.19 -7.11
CA PRO A 18 65.68 36.36 -5.95
C PRO A 18 67.08 36.81 -6.39
N ASP A 19 67.56 37.91 -5.81
CA ASP A 19 68.96 38.31 -5.89
C ASP A 19 69.84 37.41 -4.99
N PRO A 20 71.10 37.19 -5.38
CA PRO A 20 72.01 36.23 -4.74
C PRO A 20 72.80 36.92 -3.63
N LEU A 21 73.15 36.16 -2.59
CA LEU A 21 74.44 36.19 -1.89
C LEU A 21 74.26 35.47 -0.55
N ILE A 22 74.82 34.25 -0.47
CA ILE A 22 75.52 33.62 0.66
C ILE A 22 75.78 32.17 0.26
N ALA A 23 77.04 31.86 -0.05
CA ALA A 23 77.61 30.51 0.07
C ALA A 23 78.34 30.44 1.45
N PRO A 24 78.91 29.32 1.94
CA PRO A 24 78.88 27.92 1.47
C PRO A 24 78.68 26.88 2.61
N MET A 25 77.78 25.88 2.47
CA MET A 25 77.83 24.60 3.24
C MET A 25 77.13 23.44 2.49
N ALA A 26 77.18 23.42 1.16
CA ALA A 26 76.35 22.53 0.33
C ALA A 26 77.11 21.29 -0.22
N ALA A 27 77.86 20.56 0.61
CA ALA A 27 78.54 19.34 0.17
C ALA A 27 78.20 18.08 0.99
N MET A 28 77.29 18.17 1.97
CA MET A 28 76.83 17.01 2.77
C MET A 28 75.29 16.89 2.84
N GLN A 29 74.57 17.64 2.00
CA GLN A 29 73.10 17.62 1.91
C GLN A 29 72.56 16.93 0.65
N GLY A 30 73.39 16.65 -0.36
CA GLY A 30 72.93 16.06 -1.64
C GLY A 30 72.48 14.60 -1.55
N SER A 31 73.18 13.76 -0.76
CA SER A 31 72.85 12.33 -0.67
C SER A 31 71.58 12.07 0.16
N ILE A 32 71.35 12.88 1.20
CA ILE A 32 70.15 12.74 2.05
C ILE A 32 68.92 13.26 1.29
N ALA A 33 69.07 14.33 0.50
CA ALA A 33 67.97 14.87 -0.29
C ALA A 33 67.45 13.88 -1.36
N HIS A 34 68.35 13.15 -2.04
CA HIS A 34 67.94 12.16 -3.05
C HIS A 34 67.27 10.91 -2.45
N ASP A 35 67.70 10.45 -1.27
CA ASP A 35 67.05 9.31 -0.62
C ASP A 35 65.66 9.68 -0.08
N VAL A 36 65.50 10.89 0.46
CA VAL A 36 64.19 11.40 0.90
C VAL A 36 63.22 11.55 -0.29
N GLN A 37 63.68 12.09 -1.43
CA GLN A 37 62.85 12.17 -2.64
C GLN A 37 62.44 10.78 -3.17
N GLY A 38 63.36 9.81 -3.15
CA GLY A 38 63.08 8.44 -3.55
C GLY A 38 62.08 7.73 -2.61
N GLN A 39 62.19 7.96 -1.30
CA GLN A 39 61.25 7.40 -0.31
C GLN A 39 59.86 8.01 -0.47
N VAL A 40 59.75 9.32 -0.70
CA VAL A 40 58.45 9.99 -0.95
C VAL A 40 57.81 9.47 -2.25
N ALA A 41 58.59 9.34 -3.33
CA ALA A 41 58.08 8.82 -4.61
C ALA A 41 57.57 7.38 -4.48
N ARG A 42 58.31 6.50 -3.78
CA ARG A 42 57.87 5.12 -3.50
C ARG A 42 56.62 5.09 -2.62
N GLY A 43 56.56 5.93 -1.59
CA GLY A 43 55.38 6.04 -0.71
C GLY A 43 54.13 6.46 -1.49
N LEU A 44 54.25 7.43 -2.40
CA LEU A 44 53.16 7.86 -3.28
C LEU A 44 52.75 6.78 -4.28
N GLN A 45 53.70 6.07 -4.89
CA GLN A 45 53.40 4.99 -5.83
C GLN A 45 52.68 3.82 -5.14
N VAL A 46 53.12 3.43 -3.94
CA VAL A 46 52.46 2.39 -3.12
C VAL A 46 51.06 2.85 -2.69
N GLY A 47 50.93 4.11 -2.24
CA GLY A 47 49.63 4.69 -1.88
C GLY A 47 48.64 4.73 -3.06
N TRP A 48 49.13 5.08 -4.25
CA TRP A 48 48.34 5.09 -5.48
C TRP A 48 47.88 3.68 -5.89
N ALA A 49 48.80 2.71 -5.90
CA ALA A 49 48.48 1.31 -6.20
C ALA A 49 47.44 0.75 -5.21
N ALA A 50 47.61 0.99 -3.90
CA ALA A 50 46.64 0.57 -2.89
C ALA A 50 45.26 1.24 -3.07
N THR A 51 45.24 2.51 -3.51
CA THR A 51 43.99 3.21 -3.81
C THR A 51 43.31 2.64 -5.05
N GLN A 52 44.09 2.32 -6.09
CA GLN A 52 43.61 1.68 -7.31
C GLN A 52 43.06 0.27 -7.05
N ASP A 53 43.75 -0.54 -6.25
CA ASP A 53 43.30 -1.88 -5.85
C ASP A 53 42.00 -1.82 -5.08
N ARG A 54 41.86 -0.88 -4.12
CA ARG A 54 40.60 -0.66 -3.39
C ARG A 54 39.47 -0.22 -4.31
N ALA A 55 39.74 0.65 -5.29
CA ALA A 55 38.75 1.08 -6.28
C ALA A 55 38.30 -0.08 -7.18
N GLN A 56 39.24 -0.91 -7.64
CA GLN A 56 38.94 -2.10 -8.45
C GLN A 56 38.14 -3.14 -7.66
N ALA A 57 38.50 -3.39 -6.39
CA ALA A 57 37.75 -4.26 -5.50
C ALA A 57 36.32 -3.73 -5.26
N GLY A 58 36.17 -2.42 -5.01
CA GLY A 58 34.84 -1.80 -4.85
C GLY A 58 33.98 -1.91 -6.11
N TRP A 59 34.57 -1.77 -7.29
CA TRP A 59 33.89 -1.96 -8.57
C TRP A 59 33.45 -3.41 -8.79
N ALA A 60 34.30 -4.38 -8.46
CA ALA A 60 33.96 -5.80 -8.55
C ALA A 60 32.75 -6.16 -7.67
N VAL A 61 32.75 -5.74 -6.41
CA VAL A 61 31.64 -5.97 -5.47
C VAL A 61 30.34 -5.29 -5.96
N THR A 62 30.42 -4.07 -6.48
CA THR A 62 29.24 -3.35 -6.98
C THR A 62 28.63 -4.04 -8.21
N ARG A 63 29.48 -4.53 -9.12
CA ARG A 63 29.06 -5.27 -10.31
C ARG A 63 28.45 -6.62 -9.97
N GLU A 64 29.02 -7.35 -9.02
CA GLU A 64 28.46 -8.63 -8.53
C GLU A 64 27.07 -8.40 -7.91
N LYS A 65 26.92 -7.37 -7.05
CA LYS A 65 25.61 -7.00 -6.49
C LYS A 65 24.60 -6.58 -7.56
N ALA A 66 25.03 -5.85 -8.58
CA ALA A 66 24.17 -5.47 -9.69
C ALA A 66 23.73 -6.68 -10.52
N GLN A 67 24.62 -7.64 -10.77
CA GLN A 67 24.31 -8.89 -11.45
C GLN A 67 23.33 -9.74 -10.64
N ALA A 68 23.58 -9.93 -9.34
CA ALA A 68 22.66 -10.65 -8.45
C ALA A 68 21.28 -9.97 -8.38
N GLY A 69 21.23 -8.64 -8.30
CA GLY A 69 19.99 -7.88 -8.34
C GLY A 69 19.22 -8.06 -9.65
N TRP A 70 19.92 -8.10 -10.79
CA TRP A 70 19.34 -8.36 -12.10
C TRP A 70 18.76 -9.77 -12.22
N GLU A 71 19.42 -10.78 -11.69
CA GLU A 71 18.93 -12.16 -11.69
C GLU A 71 17.64 -12.30 -10.86
N VAL A 72 17.59 -11.73 -9.66
CA VAL A 72 16.38 -11.70 -8.82
C VAL A 72 15.24 -10.97 -9.54
N ALA A 73 15.52 -9.84 -10.20
CA ALA A 73 14.51 -9.11 -10.97
C ALA A 73 13.98 -9.95 -12.15
N ARG A 74 14.86 -10.64 -12.87
CA ARG A 74 14.51 -11.52 -13.98
C ARG A 74 13.67 -12.71 -13.52
N GLU A 75 14.04 -13.35 -12.41
CA GLU A 75 13.28 -14.46 -11.83
C GLU A 75 11.88 -14.02 -11.41
N ARG A 76 11.75 -12.87 -10.73
CA ARG A 76 10.45 -12.28 -10.37
C ARG A 76 9.61 -11.89 -11.59
N ALA A 77 10.24 -11.35 -12.63
CA ALA A 77 9.54 -11.05 -13.88
C ALA A 77 9.03 -12.33 -14.56
N TYR A 78 9.85 -13.38 -14.61
CA TYR A 78 9.47 -14.67 -15.19
C TYR A 78 8.32 -15.32 -14.40
N SER A 79 8.41 -15.41 -13.07
CA SER A 79 7.35 -15.96 -12.23
C SER A 79 6.05 -15.15 -12.34
N GLY A 80 6.16 -13.82 -12.43
CA GLY A 80 5.03 -12.94 -12.72
C GLY A 80 4.38 -13.22 -14.08
N CYS A 81 5.18 -13.40 -15.14
CA CYS A 81 4.68 -13.74 -16.48
C CYS A 81 3.98 -15.11 -16.51
N VAL A 82 4.53 -16.11 -15.82
CA VAL A 82 3.91 -17.45 -15.71
C VAL A 82 2.57 -17.35 -14.98
N ALA A 83 2.53 -16.69 -13.81
CA ALA A 83 1.30 -16.50 -13.06
C ALA A 83 0.23 -15.70 -13.83
N ALA A 84 0.65 -14.68 -14.59
CA ALA A 84 -0.26 -13.92 -15.45
C ALA A 84 -0.83 -14.79 -16.58
N ARG A 85 -0.01 -15.65 -17.20
CA ARG A 85 -0.46 -16.58 -18.24
C ARG A 85 -1.47 -17.59 -17.71
N GLU A 86 -1.21 -18.20 -16.55
CA GLU A 86 -2.13 -19.13 -15.89
C GLU A 86 -3.49 -18.48 -15.57
N ARG A 87 -3.48 -17.19 -15.17
CA ARG A 87 -4.71 -16.42 -14.98
C ARG A 87 -5.45 -16.17 -16.28
N VAL A 88 -4.75 -15.83 -17.36
CA VAL A 88 -5.36 -15.63 -18.68
C VAL A 88 -6.03 -16.91 -19.17
N ASP A 89 -5.39 -18.06 -18.98
CA ASP A 89 -5.95 -19.34 -19.40
C ASP A 89 -7.19 -19.70 -18.56
N THR A 90 -7.16 -19.50 -17.23
CA THR A 90 -8.35 -19.66 -16.37
C THR A 90 -9.51 -18.72 -16.75
N ILE A 91 -9.21 -17.45 -17.08
CA ILE A 91 -10.22 -16.49 -17.53
C ILE A 91 -10.84 -16.93 -18.86
N ARG A 92 -10.04 -17.45 -19.80
CA ARG A 92 -10.53 -17.99 -21.07
C ARG A 92 -11.45 -19.19 -20.84
N GLU A 93 -11.10 -20.08 -19.93
CA GLU A 93 -11.95 -21.20 -19.52
C GLU A 93 -13.25 -20.71 -18.88
N GLY A 94 -13.19 -19.69 -18.01
CA GLY A 94 -14.36 -19.06 -17.40
C GLY A 94 -15.29 -18.46 -18.46
N LYS A 95 -14.74 -17.76 -19.46
CA LYS A 95 -15.50 -17.27 -20.60
C LYS A 95 -16.12 -18.42 -21.40
N ALA A 96 -15.34 -19.46 -21.71
CA ALA A 96 -15.82 -20.62 -22.45
C ALA A 96 -16.90 -21.40 -21.69
N LEU A 97 -16.88 -21.38 -20.36
CA LEU A 97 -17.94 -21.93 -19.51
C LEU A 97 -19.24 -21.14 -19.70
N LEU A 98 -19.18 -19.81 -19.68
CA LEU A 98 -20.35 -18.95 -19.90
C LEU A 98 -20.90 -19.07 -21.33
N ASP A 99 -20.03 -19.05 -22.33
CA ASP A 99 -20.42 -19.12 -23.75
C ASP A 99 -21.12 -20.46 -24.08
N ARG A 100 -20.61 -21.58 -23.56
CA ARG A 100 -21.20 -22.92 -23.78
C ARG A 100 -22.46 -23.15 -22.96
N GLY A 101 -22.48 -22.67 -21.72
CA GLY A 101 -23.58 -22.88 -20.79
C GLY A 101 -24.77 -21.94 -20.96
N GLY A 102 -24.54 -20.80 -21.64
CA GLY A 102 -25.55 -19.76 -21.84
C GLY A 102 -26.14 -19.25 -20.52
N ARG A 103 -27.40 -18.80 -20.56
CA ARG A 103 -28.06 -18.18 -19.41
C ARG A 103 -28.18 -19.09 -18.19
N ALA A 104 -28.34 -20.41 -18.38
CA ALA A 104 -28.48 -21.34 -17.27
C ALA A 104 -27.23 -21.34 -16.36
N VAL A 105 -26.04 -21.38 -16.97
CA VAL A 105 -24.78 -21.30 -16.23
C VAL A 105 -24.52 -19.90 -15.68
N GLU A 106 -24.87 -18.83 -16.42
CA GLU A 106 -24.81 -17.46 -15.87
C GLU A 106 -25.60 -17.35 -14.56
N PHE A 107 -26.85 -17.83 -14.54
CA PHE A 107 -27.69 -17.81 -13.33
C PHE A 107 -27.12 -18.67 -12.20
N ALA A 108 -26.62 -19.87 -12.51
CA ALA A 108 -26.02 -20.74 -11.49
C ALA A 108 -24.78 -20.12 -10.83
N VAL A 109 -23.90 -19.49 -11.63
CA VAL A 109 -22.72 -18.78 -11.12
C VAL A 109 -23.15 -17.59 -10.25
N LEU A 110 -24.10 -16.78 -10.71
CA LEU A 110 -24.63 -15.64 -9.95
C LEU A 110 -25.30 -16.08 -8.63
N ALA A 111 -26.03 -17.20 -8.64
CA ALA A 111 -26.63 -17.74 -7.42
C ALA A 111 -25.57 -18.16 -6.41
N LYS A 112 -24.46 -18.79 -6.85
CA LYS A 112 -23.33 -19.11 -5.97
C LYS A 112 -22.66 -17.86 -5.41
N VAL A 113 -22.48 -16.82 -6.24
CA VAL A 113 -21.94 -15.53 -5.79
C VAL A 113 -22.83 -14.93 -4.71
N ALA A 114 -24.14 -14.83 -4.95
CA ALA A 114 -25.10 -14.29 -3.99
C ALA A 114 -25.13 -15.10 -2.68
N ALA A 115 -25.07 -16.42 -2.76
CA ALA A 115 -25.02 -17.28 -1.57
C ALA A 115 -23.71 -17.12 -0.78
N ARG A 116 -22.56 -16.94 -1.45
CA ARG A 116 -21.28 -16.63 -0.77
C ARG A 116 -21.31 -15.26 -0.11
N GLU A 117 -21.88 -14.26 -0.78
CA GLU A 117 -22.05 -12.90 -0.23
C GLU A 117 -22.97 -12.91 1.00
N ALA A 118 -24.10 -13.62 0.94
CA ALA A 118 -25.00 -13.80 2.07
C ALA A 118 -24.26 -14.46 3.26
N ALA A 119 -23.56 -15.57 3.03
CA ALA A 119 -22.78 -16.23 4.08
C ALA A 119 -21.68 -15.33 4.68
N ALA A 120 -21.05 -14.48 3.87
CA ALA A 120 -20.06 -13.52 4.35
C ALA A 120 -20.69 -12.40 5.21
N LEU A 121 -21.87 -11.90 4.81
CA LEU A 121 -22.62 -10.93 5.60
C LEU A 121 -23.06 -11.51 6.94
N ASP A 122 -23.53 -12.76 6.96
CA ASP A 122 -23.93 -13.42 8.19
C ASP A 122 -22.73 -13.65 9.14
N ALA A 123 -21.57 -14.03 8.60
CA ALA A 123 -20.35 -14.12 9.39
C ALA A 123 -19.96 -12.76 10.01
N GLY A 124 -20.01 -11.68 9.22
CA GLY A 124 -19.75 -10.32 9.71
C GLY A 124 -20.77 -9.84 10.76
N LEU A 125 -22.03 -10.24 10.63
CA LEU A 125 -23.06 -9.99 11.64
C LEU A 125 -22.75 -10.74 12.93
N GLY A 126 -22.34 -12.01 12.85
CA GLY A 126 -21.94 -12.82 14.00
C GLY A 126 -20.75 -12.20 14.75
N GLU A 127 -19.70 -11.79 14.04
CA GLU A 127 -18.56 -11.09 14.65
C GLU A 127 -18.97 -9.77 15.30
N SER A 128 -19.84 -8.99 14.65
CA SER A 128 -20.30 -7.71 15.18
C SER A 128 -21.14 -7.89 16.45
N ALA A 129 -22.01 -8.90 16.48
CA ALA A 129 -22.78 -9.27 17.65
C ALA A 129 -21.87 -9.72 18.80
N ALA A 130 -20.86 -10.56 18.52
CA ALA A 130 -19.88 -11.01 19.52
C ALA A 130 -19.11 -9.83 20.14
N ARG A 131 -18.64 -8.87 19.32
CA ARG A 131 -18.00 -7.64 19.82
C ARG A 131 -18.95 -6.81 20.67
N ALA A 132 -20.19 -6.63 20.23
CA ALA A 132 -21.19 -5.86 20.99
C ALA A 132 -21.50 -6.50 22.35
N ILE A 133 -21.56 -7.84 22.43
CA ILE A 133 -21.72 -8.57 23.70
C ILE A 133 -20.57 -8.23 24.65
N ALA A 134 -19.32 -8.34 24.20
CA ALA A 134 -18.15 -8.06 25.02
C ALA A 134 -18.13 -6.61 25.55
N VAL A 135 -18.45 -5.62 24.70
CA VAL A 135 -18.51 -4.20 25.10
C VAL A 135 -19.63 -3.95 26.11
N LEU A 136 -20.80 -4.57 25.94
CA LEU A 136 -21.92 -4.41 26.88
C LEU A 136 -21.64 -5.06 28.24
N GLU A 137 -21.01 -6.23 28.24
CA GLU A 137 -20.60 -6.94 29.47
C GLU A 137 -19.53 -6.16 30.24
N ASP A 138 -18.53 -5.62 29.53
CA ASP A 138 -17.50 -4.76 30.12
C ASP A 138 -18.12 -3.49 30.71
N ALA A 139 -19.00 -2.82 29.97
CA ALA A 139 -19.72 -1.63 30.46
C ALA A 139 -20.56 -1.94 31.70
N ALA A 140 -21.31 -3.05 31.72
CA ALA A 140 -22.07 -3.47 32.90
C ALA A 140 -21.16 -3.77 34.11
N THR A 141 -20.00 -4.39 33.87
CA THR A 141 -19.00 -4.67 34.90
C THR A 141 -18.43 -3.38 35.49
N GLN A 142 -18.07 -2.41 34.64
CA GLN A 142 -17.55 -1.11 35.08
C GLN A 142 -18.59 -0.29 35.85
N LEU A 143 -19.85 -0.29 35.41
CA LEU A 143 -20.95 0.38 36.12
C LEU A 143 -21.15 -0.20 37.53
N ARG A 144 -21.07 -1.53 37.68
CA ARG A 144 -21.14 -2.17 39.00
C ARG A 144 -19.93 -1.90 39.86
N ALA A 145 -18.73 -1.91 39.29
CA ALA A 145 -17.50 -1.57 40.02
C ALA A 145 -17.53 -0.11 40.50
N GLY A 146 -18.12 0.80 39.73
CA GLY A 146 -18.32 2.20 40.08
C GLY A 146 -19.38 2.45 41.17
N ARG A 147 -20.04 1.40 41.68
CA ARG A 147 -21.06 1.49 42.75
C ARG A 147 -20.47 1.42 44.17
N GLU A 148 -19.20 1.02 44.31
CA GLU A 148 -18.48 1.04 45.59
C GLU A 148 -18.63 2.41 46.29
N PRO A 149 -18.63 2.46 47.65
CA PRO A 149 -19.24 3.55 48.40
C PRO A 149 -18.72 4.91 47.95
N ALA A 150 -19.65 5.85 47.78
CA ALA A 150 -19.41 7.20 47.25
C ALA A 150 -18.43 8.06 48.07
N GLU A 151 -17.88 7.51 49.15
CA GLU A 151 -16.86 8.12 49.99
C GLU A 151 -15.58 8.35 49.17
N GLY A 152 -15.42 9.57 48.66
CA GLY A 152 -14.23 10.01 47.91
C GLY A 152 -14.47 10.36 46.45
N LEU A 153 -15.71 10.30 45.95
CA LEU A 153 -16.05 10.82 44.64
C LEU A 153 -16.08 12.37 44.67
N PRO A 154 -15.49 13.06 43.68
CA PRO A 154 -15.54 14.52 43.61
C PRO A 154 -16.96 15.05 43.49
N ASP A 155 -17.24 16.17 44.14
CA ASP A 155 -18.48 16.93 43.95
C ASP A 155 -18.66 17.27 42.45
N GLY A 156 -19.70 16.73 41.83
CA GLY A 156 -20.04 16.97 40.42
C GLY A 156 -20.26 15.71 39.58
N ILE A 157 -19.91 14.52 40.08
CA ILE A 157 -20.25 13.26 39.41
C ILE A 157 -21.66 12.81 39.85
N GLY A 158 -22.67 13.18 39.06
CA GLY A 158 -24.06 12.73 39.26
C GLY A 158 -24.39 11.43 38.51
N GLY A 159 -25.55 10.83 38.80
CA GLY A 159 -26.07 9.67 38.04
C GLY A 159 -25.63 8.30 38.57
N ILE A 160 -24.82 8.25 39.64
CA ILE A 160 -24.34 6.98 40.23
C ILE A 160 -25.52 6.12 40.73
N GLN A 161 -26.61 6.76 41.15
CA GLN A 161 -27.84 6.06 41.55
C GLN A 161 -28.47 5.25 40.41
N ASP A 162 -28.17 5.58 39.15
CA ASP A 162 -28.72 4.93 37.96
C ASP A 162 -27.81 3.81 37.42
N TYR A 163 -26.60 3.65 37.97
CA TYR A 163 -25.61 2.70 37.45
C TYR A 163 -26.10 1.25 37.51
N GLU A 164 -26.83 0.87 38.56
CA GLU A 164 -27.38 -0.48 38.69
C GLU A 164 -28.39 -0.77 37.56
N ALA A 165 -29.36 0.13 37.36
CA ALA A 165 -30.38 -0.02 36.32
C ALA A 165 -29.76 -0.05 34.91
N LEU A 166 -28.72 0.76 34.67
CA LEU A 166 -27.99 0.76 33.40
C LEU A 166 -27.20 -0.54 33.19
N ALA A 167 -26.54 -1.06 34.23
CA ALA A 167 -25.82 -2.32 34.16
C ALA A 167 -26.77 -3.47 33.82
N GLU A 168 -27.91 -3.58 34.51
CA GLU A 168 -28.95 -4.57 34.22
C GLU A 168 -29.46 -4.46 32.77
N ALA A 169 -29.71 -3.24 32.29
CA ALA A 169 -30.16 -3.03 30.91
C ALA A 169 -29.12 -3.50 29.86
N PHE A 170 -27.83 -3.26 30.10
CA PHE A 170 -26.76 -3.75 29.23
C PHE A 170 -26.63 -5.27 29.24
N GLU A 171 -26.81 -5.92 30.40
CA GLU A 171 -26.82 -7.38 30.49
C GLU A 171 -27.99 -8.02 29.76
N VAL A 172 -29.19 -7.44 29.88
CA VAL A 172 -30.38 -7.89 29.14
C VAL A 172 -30.15 -7.77 27.63
N ARG A 173 -29.53 -6.68 27.19
CA ARG A 173 -29.19 -6.48 25.78
C ARG A 173 -28.11 -7.45 25.30
N ALA A 174 -27.05 -7.67 26.09
CA ALA A 174 -26.01 -8.65 25.80
C ALA A 174 -26.61 -10.07 25.69
N ALA A 175 -27.52 -10.45 26.60
CA ALA A 175 -28.22 -11.73 26.54
C ALA A 175 -29.07 -11.87 25.27
N THR A 176 -29.69 -10.79 24.80
CA THR A 176 -30.43 -10.79 23.52
C THR A 176 -29.51 -11.05 22.33
N TYR A 177 -28.34 -10.41 22.29
CA TYR A 177 -27.36 -10.68 21.24
C TYR A 177 -26.74 -12.08 21.32
N ARG A 178 -26.58 -12.66 22.52
CA ARG A 178 -26.17 -14.08 22.64
C ARG A 178 -27.18 -15.02 21.98
N ARG A 179 -28.48 -14.79 22.18
CA ARG A 179 -29.54 -15.58 21.52
C ARG A 179 -29.51 -15.43 19.99
N LEU A 180 -29.26 -14.21 19.50
CA LEU A 180 -29.06 -13.98 18.06
C LEU A 180 -27.81 -14.71 17.55
N LEU A 181 -26.70 -14.65 18.29
CA LEU A 181 -25.47 -15.35 17.92
C LEU A 181 -25.70 -16.86 17.86
N ASP A 182 -26.47 -17.42 18.80
CA ASP A 182 -26.83 -18.83 18.82
C ASP A 182 -27.67 -19.24 17.60
N SER A 183 -28.59 -18.38 17.12
CA SER A 183 -29.33 -18.68 15.90
C SER A 183 -28.46 -18.60 14.63
N LEU A 184 -27.41 -17.77 14.64
CA LEU A 184 -26.43 -17.68 13.56
C LEU A 184 -25.44 -18.85 13.53
N LYS A 185 -25.36 -19.72 14.56
CA LYS A 185 -24.50 -20.92 14.52
C LYS A 185 -24.98 -21.97 13.52
N ALA A 186 -26.25 -21.93 13.13
CA ALA A 186 -26.88 -22.91 12.25
C ALA A 186 -26.87 -22.51 10.75
N LEU A 187 -26.00 -21.58 10.35
CA LEU A 187 -25.97 -21.08 8.97
C LEU A 187 -25.44 -22.12 7.99
N PRO A 188 -26.00 -22.19 6.76
CA PRO A 188 -25.49 -23.07 5.73
C PRO A 188 -24.07 -22.65 5.31
N PRO A 189 -23.16 -23.60 5.04
CA PRO A 189 -21.83 -23.27 4.57
C PRO A 189 -21.89 -22.61 3.20
N ALA A 190 -21.03 -21.61 2.98
CA ALA A 190 -20.92 -20.93 1.69
C ALA A 190 -20.61 -21.95 0.56
N PRO A 191 -21.31 -21.89 -0.58
CA PRO A 191 -21.05 -22.83 -1.67
C PRO A 191 -19.65 -22.62 -2.23
N ARG A 192 -18.95 -23.73 -2.50
CA ARG A 192 -17.63 -23.68 -3.12
C ARG A 192 -17.75 -23.28 -4.59
N MET A 193 -16.78 -22.47 -5.04
CA MET A 193 -16.58 -22.13 -6.44
C MET A 193 -15.21 -22.59 -6.88
N SER A 194 -15.13 -23.16 -8.08
CA SER A 194 -13.85 -23.42 -8.75
C SER A 194 -13.24 -22.11 -9.27
N ALA A 195 -11.94 -22.11 -9.56
CA ALA A 195 -11.25 -20.94 -10.13
C ALA A 195 -11.91 -20.45 -11.43
N VAL A 196 -12.36 -21.38 -12.27
CA VAL A 196 -13.09 -21.10 -13.52
C VAL A 196 -14.43 -20.41 -13.24
N GLU A 197 -15.19 -20.85 -12.23
CA GLU A 197 -16.44 -20.21 -11.82
C GLU A 197 -16.20 -18.82 -11.20
N GLU A 198 -15.11 -18.63 -10.46
CA GLU A 198 -14.73 -17.33 -9.90
C GLU A 198 -14.39 -16.32 -11.00
N ASP A 199 -13.61 -16.73 -12.00
CA ASP A 199 -13.29 -15.86 -13.14
C ASP A 199 -14.54 -15.60 -14.01
N ALA A 200 -15.41 -16.60 -14.19
CA ALA A 200 -16.71 -16.41 -14.82
C ALA A 200 -17.58 -15.39 -14.05
N ALA A 201 -17.63 -15.45 -12.72
CA ALA A 201 -18.33 -14.47 -11.90
C ALA A 201 -17.79 -13.05 -12.09
N ARG A 202 -16.47 -12.87 -12.15
CA ARG A 202 -15.85 -11.57 -12.43
C ARG A 202 -16.23 -11.02 -13.80
N ILE A 203 -16.26 -11.87 -14.83
CA ILE A 203 -16.72 -11.49 -16.18
C ILE A 203 -18.17 -10.98 -16.12
N LEU A 204 -19.05 -11.67 -15.39
CA LEU A 204 -20.45 -11.27 -15.23
C LEU A 204 -20.60 -9.96 -14.47
N GLN A 205 -19.86 -9.77 -13.38
CA GLN A 205 -19.83 -8.52 -12.62
C GLN A 205 -19.32 -7.35 -13.48
N PHE A 206 -18.27 -7.57 -14.27
CA PHE A 206 -17.75 -6.58 -15.21
C PHE A 206 -18.80 -6.21 -16.26
N LYS A 207 -19.46 -7.20 -16.88
CA LYS A 207 -20.54 -7.00 -17.84
C LYS A 207 -21.70 -6.19 -17.22
N ALA A 208 -22.10 -6.51 -15.99
CA ALA A 208 -23.13 -5.77 -15.26
C ALA A 208 -22.71 -4.32 -14.97
N GLY A 209 -21.44 -4.10 -14.60
CA GLY A 209 -20.85 -2.78 -14.40
C GLY A 209 -20.84 -1.93 -15.66
N CYS A 210 -20.37 -2.48 -16.78
CA CYS A 210 -20.39 -1.82 -18.09
C CYS A 210 -21.81 -1.47 -18.52
N HIS A 211 -22.76 -2.39 -18.35
CA HIS A 211 -24.16 -2.14 -18.67
C HIS A 211 -24.72 -0.98 -17.83
N ARG A 212 -24.47 -0.98 -16.51
CA ARG A 212 -24.89 0.12 -15.61
C ARG A 212 -24.30 1.46 -16.02
N ALA A 213 -23.01 1.50 -16.36
CA ALA A 213 -22.35 2.71 -16.80
C ALA A 213 -22.94 3.23 -18.12
N ALA A 214 -23.19 2.34 -19.09
CA ALA A 214 -23.82 2.70 -20.35
C ALA A 214 -25.23 3.28 -20.14
N THR A 215 -26.06 2.62 -19.32
CA THR A 215 -27.42 3.11 -18.99
C THR A 215 -27.38 4.48 -18.32
N LYS A 216 -26.47 4.70 -17.35
CA LYS A 216 -26.32 5.99 -16.67
C LYS A 216 -25.86 7.11 -17.59
N THR A 217 -25.01 6.81 -18.57
CA THR A 217 -24.61 7.78 -19.60
C THR A 217 -25.78 8.18 -20.48
N LEU A 218 -26.61 7.22 -20.91
CA LEU A 218 -27.81 7.50 -21.69
C LEU A 218 -28.81 8.36 -20.91
N GLU A 219 -29.08 8.01 -19.64
CA GLU A 219 -29.91 8.82 -18.74
C GLU A 219 -29.37 10.25 -18.60
N GLY A 220 -28.06 10.41 -18.46
CA GLY A 220 -27.41 11.71 -18.38
C GLY A 220 -27.54 12.54 -19.67
N CYS A 221 -27.38 11.92 -20.84
CA CYS A 221 -27.57 12.57 -22.13
C CYS A 221 -29.00 13.08 -22.32
N GLU A 222 -30.00 12.26 -21.97
CA GLU A 222 -31.41 12.68 -22.04
C GLU A 222 -31.71 13.80 -21.05
N ALA A 223 -31.19 13.74 -19.81
CA ALA A 223 -31.35 14.82 -18.83
C ALA A 223 -30.74 16.16 -19.32
N VAL A 224 -29.60 16.12 -20.02
CA VAL A 224 -29.00 17.33 -20.61
C VAL A 224 -29.83 17.86 -21.78
N LYS A 225 -30.39 16.98 -22.61
CA LYS A 225 -31.28 17.34 -23.72
C LYS A 225 -32.57 18.01 -23.22
N GLU A 226 -33.20 17.45 -22.19
CA GLU A 226 -34.38 18.04 -21.54
C GLU A 226 -34.08 19.43 -20.95
N ARG A 227 -32.92 19.63 -20.31
CA ARG A 227 -32.51 20.94 -19.79
C ARG A 227 -32.30 21.98 -20.89
N ARG A 228 -31.77 21.59 -22.06
CA ARG A 228 -31.64 22.50 -23.21
C ARG A 228 -33.01 22.88 -23.79
N CYS A 229 -33.94 21.94 -23.91
CA CYS A 229 -35.30 22.23 -24.38
C CYS A 229 -36.12 23.07 -23.39
N ARG A 230 -35.81 22.99 -22.09
CA ARG A 230 -36.42 23.84 -21.04
C ARG A 230 -35.73 25.19 -20.86
N SER A 231 -34.66 25.50 -21.62
CA SER A 231 -34.09 26.84 -21.56
C SER A 231 -35.11 27.83 -22.13
N PRO A 232 -35.50 28.88 -21.40
CA PRO A 232 -36.54 29.80 -21.83
C PRO A 232 -36.02 30.66 -22.98
N CYS A 233 -36.15 30.16 -24.21
CA CYS A 233 -36.15 30.99 -25.41
C CYS A 233 -37.45 31.82 -25.51
N ASP A 234 -38.38 31.67 -24.58
CA ASP A 234 -39.66 32.36 -24.53
C ASP A 234 -39.64 33.63 -23.67
N SER A 235 -38.51 34.33 -23.63
CA SER A 235 -38.40 35.66 -22.98
C SER A 235 -38.70 36.83 -23.93
N ARG A 236 -39.16 36.56 -25.17
CA ARG A 236 -39.55 37.59 -26.15
C ARG A 236 -41.04 37.92 -26.23
N GLN A 237 -41.91 37.31 -25.43
CA GLN A 237 -43.36 37.61 -25.47
C GLN A 237 -43.88 38.55 -24.36
N ALA A 238 -43.01 39.15 -23.53
CA ALA A 238 -43.45 40.04 -22.45
C ALA A 238 -43.30 41.55 -22.73
N TRP A 239 -43.06 41.96 -23.97
CA TRP A 239 -42.99 43.38 -24.37
C TRP A 239 -43.82 43.64 -25.63
N CYS A 240 -45.15 43.49 -25.55
CA CYS A 240 -46.13 44.08 -26.46
C CYS A 240 -47.37 44.45 -25.67
#